data_AF-A0A519VLB6-F1
#
_entry.id   AF-A0A519VLB6-F1
#
_cell.length_a   1.000
_cell.length_b   1.000
_cell.length_c   1.000
_cell.angle_alpha   90.00
_cell.angle_beta   90.00
_cell.angle_gamma   90.00
#
_symmetry.space_group_name_H-M   'P 1'
#
loop_
_entity.id
_entity.type
_entity.pdbx_description
1 polymer ?
#
loop_
_entity_poly.entity_id
_entity_poly.type
_entity_poly.pdbx_seq_one_letter_code
_entity_poly.pdbx_strand_id
1 'polypeptide(L)'
;MPTFHKNWFYLAACLFCVEAFIAAFLHDRLVRPYVGDLLAVVFLYCLVKSVAPVPVVPAVAGVLLVAYVIEILQYVHLLQHLGLAHSRLAAVVLGSHFEWIDMLAYTLGALLIWGAERARLLYAQR
;
A
#
# COMPACT_ATOMS: atom_id res chain seq x y z
N MET A 1 -4.68 11.98 -23.19
CA MET A 1 -6.01 11.58 -22.66
C MET A 1 -5.80 10.34 -21.81
N PRO A 2 -6.22 10.31 -20.53
CA PRO A 2 -6.10 9.10 -19.71
C PRO A 2 -6.94 7.99 -20.35
N THR A 3 -6.29 6.99 -20.92
CA THR A 3 -6.97 5.82 -21.46
C THR A 3 -7.27 4.86 -20.30
N PHE A 4 -8.55 4.70 -19.99
CA PHE A 4 -8.98 3.87 -18.86
C PHE A 4 -8.81 2.39 -19.18
N HIS A 5 -8.00 1.68 -18.41
CA HIS A 5 -7.73 0.26 -18.65
C HIS A 5 -8.62 -0.61 -17.76
N LYS A 6 -9.72 -1.13 -18.34
CA LYS A 6 -10.74 -1.93 -17.63
C LYS A 6 -10.16 -3.13 -16.88
N ASN A 7 -9.17 -3.82 -17.44
CA ASN A 7 -8.57 -5.01 -16.80
C ASN A 7 -7.90 -4.68 -15.46
N TRP A 8 -7.21 -3.53 -15.37
CA TRP A 8 -6.55 -3.09 -14.14
C TRP A 8 -7.58 -2.62 -13.10
N PHE A 9 -8.68 -2.03 -13.56
CA PHE A 9 -9.79 -1.65 -12.70
C PHE A 9 -10.47 -2.86 -12.07
N TYR A 10 -10.74 -3.94 -12.83
CA TYR A 10 -11.30 -5.18 -12.27
C TYR A 10 -10.35 -5.84 -11.27
N LEU A 11 -9.04 -5.78 -11.53
CA LEU A 11 -8.05 -6.32 -10.60
C LEU A 11 -8.02 -5.52 -9.29
N ALA A 12 -8.06 -4.19 -9.38
CA ALA A 12 -8.16 -3.30 -8.23
C ALA A 12 -9.46 -3.54 -7.45
N ALA A 13 -10.60 -3.68 -8.13
CA ALA A 13 -11.87 -4.00 -7.48
C ALA A 13 -11.84 -5.36 -6.77
N CYS A 14 -11.21 -6.37 -7.38
CA CYS A 14 -11.04 -7.69 -6.75
C CYS A 14 -10.16 -7.60 -5.50
N LEU A 15 -9.03 -6.89 -5.58
CA LEU A 15 -8.14 -6.66 -4.43
C LEU A 15 -8.85 -5.91 -3.31
N PHE A 16 -9.64 -4.89 -3.63
CA PHE A 16 -10.44 -4.16 -2.66
C PHE A 16 -11.47 -5.06 -1.97
N CYS A 17 -12.14 -5.96 -2.70
CA CYS A 17 -13.03 -6.94 -2.11
C CYS A 17 -12.29 -7.90 -1.16
N VAL A 18 -11.08 -8.32 -1.52
CA VAL A 18 -10.23 -9.17 -0.66
C VAL A 18 -9.80 -8.40 0.59
N GLU A 19 -9.36 -7.15 0.47
CA GLU A 19 -9.03 -6.30 1.63
C GLU A 19 -10.25 -6.07 2.52
N ALA A 20 -11.41 -5.77 1.94
CA ALA A 20 -12.65 -5.60 2.70
C ALA A 20 -13.05 -6.90 3.41
N PHE A 21 -12.86 -8.05 2.77
CA PHE A 21 -13.08 -9.36 3.38
C PHE A 21 -12.11 -9.60 4.54
N ILE A 22 -10.82 -9.32 4.36
CA ILE A 22 -9.81 -9.43 5.42
C ILE A 22 -10.19 -8.50 6.58
N ALA A 23 -10.53 -7.24 6.30
CA ALA A 23 -10.90 -6.27 7.31
C ALA A 23 -12.18 -6.64 8.09
N ALA A 24 -13.14 -7.29 7.43
CA ALA A 24 -14.44 -7.66 8.01
C ALA A 24 -14.44 -9.02 8.72
N PHE A 25 -13.70 -10.00 8.22
CA PHE A 25 -13.74 -11.37 8.74
C PHE A 25 -12.49 -11.75 9.53
N LEU A 26 -11.31 -11.26 9.13
CA LEU A 26 -10.05 -11.54 9.82
C LEU A 26 -9.81 -10.49 10.91
N HIS A 27 -10.18 -10.84 12.13
CA HIS A 27 -9.95 -10.05 13.33
C HIS A 27 -8.54 -10.26 13.93
N ASP A 28 -7.68 -11.00 13.24
CA ASP A 28 -6.31 -11.25 13.68
C ASP A 28 -5.45 -9.99 13.60
N ARG A 29 -4.78 -9.68 14.71
CA ARG A 29 -3.91 -8.50 14.87
C ARG A 29 -2.66 -8.50 13.97
N LEU A 30 -2.33 -9.63 13.35
CA LEU A 30 -1.18 -9.76 12.44
C LEU A 30 -1.61 -9.73 10.96
N VAL A 31 -2.66 -10.45 10.60
CA VAL A 31 -3.08 -10.53 9.20
C VAL A 31 -3.68 -9.21 8.73
N ARG A 32 -4.45 -8.54 9.60
CA ARG A 32 -5.17 -7.31 9.27
C ARG A 32 -4.25 -6.13 8.95
N PRO A 33 -3.17 -5.85 9.70
CA PRO A 33 -2.25 -4.77 9.36
C PRO A 33 -1.30 -5.19 8.23
N TYR A 34 -0.61 -6.32 8.36
CA TYR A 34 0.52 -6.63 7.47
C TYR A 34 0.13 -7.14 6.08
N VAL A 35 -0.83 -8.07 6.01
CA VAL A 35 -1.32 -8.58 4.71
C VAL A 35 -2.19 -7.54 4.04
N GLY A 36 -2.95 -6.78 4.84
CA GLY A 36 -3.67 -5.59 4.40
C GLY A 36 -2.76 -4.58 3.72
N ASP A 37 -1.68 -4.14 4.38
CA ASP A 37 -0.75 -3.15 3.81
C ASP A 37 -0.06 -3.60 2.54
N LEU A 38 0.34 -4.88 2.46
CA LEU A 38 0.91 -5.44 1.24
C LEU A 38 -0.10 -5.42 0.09
N LEU A 39 -1.34 -5.80 0.36
CA LEU A 39 -2.43 -5.75 -0.64
C LEU A 39 -2.79 -4.31 -1.01
N ALA A 40 -2.76 -3.37 -0.05
CA ALA A 40 -3.06 -1.97 -0.24
C ALA A 40 -2.10 -1.32 -1.25
N VAL A 41 -0.79 -1.60 -1.15
CA VAL A 41 0.20 -1.10 -2.11
C VAL A 41 -0.08 -1.63 -3.53
N VAL A 42 -0.43 -2.91 -3.65
CA VAL A 42 -0.76 -3.54 -4.94
C VAL A 42 -2.09 -3.00 -5.49
N PHE A 43 -3.08 -2.78 -4.63
CA PHE A 43 -4.36 -2.16 -4.95
C PHE A 43 -4.17 -0.74 -5.47
N LEU A 44 -3.45 0.11 -4.71
CA LEU A 44 -3.20 1.50 -5.06
C LEU A 44 -2.46 1.59 -6.40
N TYR A 45 -1.49 0.71 -6.62
CA TYR A 45 -0.81 0.56 -7.89
C TYR A 45 -1.77 0.22 -9.04
N CYS A 46 -2.62 -0.79 -8.87
CA CYS A 46 -3.59 -1.20 -9.89
C CYS A 46 -4.60 -0.07 -10.18
N LEU A 47 -5.03 0.65 -9.15
CA LEU A 47 -5.92 1.79 -9.26
C LEU A 47 -5.27 2.93 -10.05
N VAL A 48 -4.07 3.37 -9.67
CA VAL A 48 -3.33 4.41 -10.39
C VAL A 48 -3.12 4.02 -11.85
N LYS A 49 -2.73 2.77 -12.12
CA LYS A 49 -2.53 2.26 -13.48
C LYS A 49 -3.83 2.17 -14.29
N SER A 50 -4.98 1.98 -13.62
CA SER A 50 -6.29 1.95 -14.27
C SER A 50 -6.72 3.31 -14.81
N VAL A 51 -6.38 4.39 -14.09
CA VAL A 51 -6.80 5.76 -14.41
C VAL A 51 -5.71 6.53 -15.18
N ALA A 52 -4.44 6.25 -14.92
CA ALA A 52 -3.33 6.98 -15.51
C ALA A 52 -2.22 6.04 -16.00
N PRO A 53 -1.65 6.28 -17.21
CA PRO A 53 -0.51 5.52 -17.73
C PRO A 53 0.80 5.98 -17.08
N VAL A 54 0.88 5.89 -15.75
CA VAL A 54 2.08 6.28 -14.99
C VAL A 54 3.06 5.10 -14.96
N PRO A 55 4.37 5.33 -15.16
CA PRO A 55 5.36 4.28 -15.03
C PRO A 55 5.40 3.73 -13.59
N VAL A 56 5.62 2.41 -13.49
CA VAL A 56 5.53 1.64 -12.25
C VAL A 56 6.48 2.14 -11.16
N VAL A 57 7.72 2.38 -11.55
CA VAL A 57 8.80 2.73 -10.64
C VAL A 57 8.50 4.01 -9.85
N PRO A 58 8.11 5.14 -10.46
CA PRO A 58 7.78 6.35 -9.68
C PRO A 58 6.49 6.22 -8.87
N ALA A 59 5.49 5.44 -9.31
CA ALA A 59 4.27 5.22 -8.52
C ALA A 59 4.56 4.46 -7.23
N VAL A 60 5.29 3.34 -7.34
CA VAL A 60 5.70 2.52 -6.19
C VAL A 60 6.69 3.26 -5.29
N ALA A 61 7.65 3.97 -5.87
CA ALA A 61 8.59 4.78 -5.12
C ALA A 61 7.88 5.90 -4.33
N GLY A 62 6.87 6.55 -4.92
CA GLY A 62 6.08 7.57 -4.22
C GLY A 62 5.33 7.02 -3.01
N VAL A 63 4.69 5.86 -3.15
CA VAL A 63 3.99 5.19 -2.04
C VAL A 63 4.96 4.77 -0.94
N LEU A 64 6.09 4.15 -1.31
CA LEU A 64 7.15 3.78 -0.36
C LEU A 64 7.70 4.98 0.40
N LEU A 65 7.96 6.09 -0.30
CA LEU A 65 8.54 7.29 0.30
C LEU A 65 7.56 7.91 1.30
N VAL A 66 6.28 8.00 0.94
CA VAL A 66 5.22 8.46 1.87
C VAL A 66 5.10 7.55 3.08
N ALA A 67 5.09 6.22 2.88
CA ALA A 67 5.00 5.26 3.97
C ALA A 67 6.21 5.34 4.91
N TYR A 68 7.43 5.44 4.37
CA TYR A 68 8.65 5.62 5.17
C TYR A 68 8.66 6.93 5.94
N VAL A 69 8.14 8.01 5.36
CA VAL A 69 7.99 9.30 6.06
C VAL A 69 7.01 9.14 7.23
N ILE A 70 5.87 8.50 7.02
CA ILE A 70 4.88 8.25 8.08
C ILE A 70 5.50 7.41 9.21
N GLU A 71 6.20 6.32 8.87
CA GLU A 71 6.91 5.47 9.84
C GLU A 71 7.99 6.22 10.62
N ILE A 72 8.79 7.07 9.97
CA ILE A 72 9.81 7.89 10.66
C ILE A 72 9.13 8.88 11.62
N LEU A 73 7.99 9.45 11.23
CA LEU A 73 7.20 10.34 12.11
C LEU A 73 6.68 9.58 13.34
N GLN A 74 6.27 8.32 13.18
CA GLN A 74 5.88 7.46 14.31
C GLN A 74 7.08 7.11 15.20
N TYR A 75 8.23 6.79 14.60
CA TYR A 75 9.47 6.43 15.32
C TYR A 75 9.94 7.56 16.24
N VAL A 76 9.86 8.81 15.77
CA VAL A 76 10.21 10.02 16.54
C VAL A 76 9.17 10.31 17.64
N HIS A 77 8.13 9.47 17.80
CA HIS A 77 7.03 9.67 18.74
C HIS A 77 6.46 11.08 18.62
N LEU A 78 6.29 11.57 17.39
CA LEU A 78 5.86 12.95 17.13
C LEU A 78 4.52 13.26 17.82
N LEU A 79 3.64 12.26 17.95
CA LEU A 79 2.40 12.31 18.72
C LEU A 79 2.61 12.62 20.22
N GLN A 80 3.67 12.09 20.83
CA GLN A 80 4.02 12.41 22.22
C GLN A 80 4.66 13.80 22.32
N HIS A 81 5.57 14.15 21.40
CA HIS A 81 6.21 15.46 21.37
C HIS A 81 5.22 16.62 21.13
N LEU A 82 4.18 16.38 20.32
CA LEU A 82 3.12 17.35 20.05
C LEU A 82 1.98 17.34 21.09
N GLY A 83 2.05 16.49 22.13
CA GLY A 83 0.99 16.34 23.13
C GLY A 83 -0.32 15.73 22.61
N LEU A 84 -0.33 15.27 21.34
CA LEU A 84 -1.47 14.68 20.64
C LEU A 84 -1.65 13.18 20.90
N ALA A 85 -0.85 12.58 21.79
CA ALA A 85 -0.98 11.18 22.19
C ALA A 85 -2.39 10.80 22.71
N HIS A 86 -3.17 11.78 23.21
CA HIS A 86 -4.55 11.58 23.65
C HIS A 86 -5.57 11.55 22.50
N SER A 87 -5.20 12.01 21.30
CA SER A 87 -6.09 12.02 20.15
C SER A 87 -6.05 10.66 19.45
N ARG A 88 -7.08 9.83 19.69
CA ARG A 88 -7.29 8.58 18.95
C ARG A 88 -7.28 8.79 17.43
N LEU A 89 -7.77 9.94 16.96
CA LEU A 89 -7.75 10.28 15.54
C LEU A 89 -6.32 10.45 15.03
N ALA A 90 -5.46 11.14 15.78
CA ALA A 90 -4.07 11.33 15.38
C ALA A 90 -3.29 10.00 15.43
N ALA A 91 -3.55 9.16 16.44
CA ALA A 91 -2.95 7.82 16.54
C ALA A 91 -3.41 6.86 15.42
N VAL A 92 -4.65 6.99 14.94
CA VAL A 92 -5.17 6.17 13.81
C VAL A 92 -4.63 6.68 12.47
N VAL A 93 -4.50 7.99 12.29
CA VAL A 93 -4.04 8.59 11.02
C VAL A 93 -2.52 8.50 10.86
N LEU A 94 -1.76 8.78 11.91
CA LEU A 94 -0.30 8.71 11.87
C LEU A 94 0.24 7.32 12.17
N GLY A 95 -0.55 6.44 12.80
CA GLY A 95 -0.09 5.18 13.38
C GLY A 95 0.46 5.37 14.79
N SER A 96 0.25 4.35 15.64
CA SER A 96 0.62 4.41 17.06
C SER A 96 2.03 3.91 17.35
N HIS A 97 2.56 3.01 16.51
CA HIS A 97 3.84 2.35 16.74
C HIS A 97 4.51 2.03 15.41
N PHE A 98 5.77 2.42 15.33
CA PHE A 98 6.67 2.02 14.26
C PHE A 98 6.86 0.50 14.28
N GLU A 99 6.62 -0.14 13.13
CA GLU A 99 6.73 -1.59 12.97
C GLU A 99 7.66 -1.90 11.79
N TRP A 100 8.80 -2.54 12.06
CA TRP A 100 9.74 -2.97 11.01
C TRP A 100 9.10 -3.89 9.96
N ILE A 101 8.03 -4.58 10.32
CA ILE A 101 7.28 -5.45 9.42
C ILE A 101 6.54 -4.64 8.35
N ASP A 102 6.10 -3.41 8.63
CA ASP A 102 5.42 -2.56 7.66
C ASP A 102 6.39 -2.13 6.55
N MET A 103 7.62 -1.74 6.92
CA MET A 103 8.72 -1.53 5.96
C MET A 103 8.95 -2.76 5.06
N LEU A 104 8.97 -3.96 5.65
CA LEU A 104 9.11 -5.21 4.90
C LEU A 104 7.92 -5.47 3.97
N ALA A 105 6.70 -5.26 4.44
CA ALA A 105 5.47 -5.43 3.67
C ALA A 105 5.43 -4.49 2.45
N TYR A 106 5.78 -3.21 2.63
CA TYR A 106 5.87 -2.26 1.51
C TYR A 106 6.96 -2.64 0.52
N THR A 107 8.12 -3.08 1.01
CA THR A 107 9.24 -3.50 0.16
C THR A 107 8.87 -4.77 -0.64
N LEU A 108 8.18 -5.72 -0.01
CA LEU A 108 7.67 -6.92 -0.67
C LEU A 108 6.58 -6.60 -1.68
N GLY A 109 5.66 -5.68 -1.37
CA GLY A 109 4.65 -5.18 -2.31
C GLY A 109 5.29 -4.55 -3.55
N ALA A 110 6.32 -3.73 -3.35
CA ALA A 110 7.12 -3.14 -4.43
C ALA A 110 7.82 -4.20 -5.30
N LEU A 111 8.43 -5.21 -4.68
CA LEU A 111 9.07 -6.34 -5.35
C LEU A 111 8.07 -7.18 -6.16
N LEU A 112 6.89 -7.43 -5.61
CA LEU A 112 5.79 -8.14 -6.28
C LEU A 112 5.34 -7.39 -7.54
N ILE A 113 5.14 -6.08 -7.42
CA ILE A 113 4.77 -5.23 -8.56
C ILE A 113 5.87 -5.24 -9.61
N TRP A 114 7.13 -5.12 -9.21
CA TRP A 114 8.26 -5.15 -10.13
C TRP A 114 8.38 -6.50 -10.87
N GLY A 115 8.18 -7.61 -10.16
CA GLY A 115 8.14 -8.95 -10.72
C GLY A 115 6.98 -9.15 -11.70
N ALA A 116 5.78 -8.69 -11.34
CA ALA A 116 4.59 -8.76 -12.19
C ALA A 116 4.75 -7.93 -13.47
N GLU A 117 5.35 -6.74 -13.38
CA GLU A 117 5.66 -5.91 -14.55
C GLU A 117 6.64 -6.62 -15.49
N ARG A 118 7.70 -7.24 -14.92
CA ARG A 118 8.67 -8.03 -15.68
C ARG A 118 8.03 -9.22 -16.39
N ALA A 119 7.16 -9.96 -15.69
CA ALA A 119 6.43 -11.08 -16.27
C ALA A 119 5.53 -10.62 -17.42
N ARG A 120 4.88 -9.45 -17.29
CA ARG A 120 4.04 -8.87 -18.32
C ARG A 120 4.85 -8.41 -19.55
N LEU A 121 6.01 -7.80 -19.36
CA LEU A 121 6.91 -7.42 -20.45
C LEU A 121 7.42 -8.64 -21.22
N LEU A 122 7.75 -9.73 -20.50
CA LEU A 122 8.15 -11.00 -21.11
C LEU A 122 7.01 -11.66 -21.91
N TYR A 123 5.77 -11.58 -21.42
CA TYR A 123 4.60 -12.11 -22.13
C TYR A 123 4.19 -11.26 -23.33
N ALA A 124 4.36 -9.94 -23.27
CA ALA A 124 4.02 -9.02 -24.36
C ALA A 124 5.05 -9.04 -25.52
N GLN A 125 6.22 -9.66 -25.33
CA GLN A 125 7.22 -9.88 -26.38
C GLN A 125 7.13 -11.26 -27.05
N ARG A 126 6.21 -12.13 -26.62
CA ARG A 126 5.85 -13.37 -27.33
C ARG A 126 4.63 -13.14 -28.21
#